data_AF-A0AAU9TTN9-F1
#
_entry.id   AF-A0AAU9TTN9-F1
#
_cell.length_a   1.000
_cell.length_b   1.000
_cell.length_c   1.000
_cell.angle_alpha   90.00
_cell.angle_beta   90.00
_cell.angle_gamma   90.00
#
_symmetry.space_group_name_H-M   'P 1'
#
loop_
_entity.id
_entity.type
_entity.pdbx_description
1 polymer ?
#
loop_
_entity_poly.entity_id
_entity_poly.type
_entity_poly.pdbx_seq_one_letter_code
_entity_poly.pdbx_strand_id
1 'polypeptide(L)'
;MLRLLTREKCCKVIVRFDGTSKKRYWLNNSQDDAYAVGEFLIRKKTANISCKYYTQLQITIKNIMERQSRKITHLQYHLHYLDELLSSGSAQLISFLEMVNKNRGAISKKSASGPIVIHSIGCFERAVSICVLDICLAGRKIAG
;
A
#
# COMPACT_ATOMS: atom_id res chain seq x y z
N MET A 1 -1.44 11.21 9.03
CA MET A 1 -0.78 10.14 8.25
C MET A 1 0.72 10.35 8.08
N LEU A 2 1.22 11.40 7.41
CA LEU A 2 2.68 11.59 7.19
C LEU A 2 3.51 11.61 8.48
N ARG A 3 3.05 12.32 9.51
CA ARG A 3 3.68 12.33 10.85
C ARG A 3 3.70 10.95 11.53
N LEU A 4 2.69 10.10 11.29
CA LEU A 4 2.68 8.73 11.79
C LEU A 4 3.73 7.89 11.04
N LEU A 5 3.79 8.04 9.71
CA LEU A 5 4.75 7.34 8.85
C LEU A 5 6.22 7.74 9.12
N THR A 6 6.47 8.97 9.59
CA THR A 6 7.81 9.42 9.98
C THR A 6 8.14 9.17 11.46
N ARG A 7 7.15 9.08 12.36
CA ARG A 7 7.41 8.70 13.76
C ARG A 7 7.54 7.20 13.95
N GLU A 8 6.65 6.40 13.36
CA GLU A 8 6.71 4.95 13.44
C GLU A 8 7.81 4.42 12.53
N LYS A 9 9.00 4.17 13.10
CA LYS A 9 10.22 3.73 12.40
C LYS A 9 10.04 2.46 11.55
N CYS A 10 8.95 1.72 11.74
CA CYS A 10 8.75 0.41 11.16
C CYS A 10 7.74 0.37 10.01
N CYS A 11 6.94 1.41 9.78
CA CYS A 11 5.96 1.41 8.71
C CYS A 11 6.65 1.52 7.34
N LYS A 12 6.46 0.50 6.50
CA LYS A 12 7.11 0.38 5.18
C LYS A 12 6.14 0.21 4.01
N VAL A 13 4.89 -0.16 4.30
CA VAL A 13 3.88 -0.46 3.28
C VAL A 13 2.60 0.30 3.58
N ILE A 14 2.08 0.98 2.55
CA ILE A 14 0.76 1.60 2.55
C ILE A 14 -0.07 0.88 1.51
N VAL A 15 -1.30 0.52 1.87
CA VAL A 15 -2.25 -0.13 0.97
C VAL A 15 -3.49 0.75 0.83
N ARG A 16 -3.92 0.93 -0.41
CA ARG A 16 -5.09 1.70 -0.78
C ARG A 16 -6.12 0.84 -1.48
N PHE A 17 -7.38 0.98 -1.05
CA PHE A 17 -8.54 0.37 -1.68
C PHE A 17 -9.56 1.44 -2.07
N ASP A 18 -9.68 1.71 -3.36
CA ASP A 18 -10.62 2.72 -3.89
C ASP A 18 -11.56 2.10 -4.93
N GLY A 19 -12.88 2.31 -4.74
CA GLY A 19 -13.90 1.88 -5.70
C GLY A 19 -14.03 2.79 -6.93
N THR A 20 -13.49 4.00 -6.89
CA THR A 20 -13.59 4.95 -8.00
C THR A 20 -12.31 4.93 -8.80
N SER A 21 -12.40 4.53 -10.07
CA SER A 21 -11.35 4.61 -11.10
C SER A 21 -10.89 6.04 -11.44
N LYS A 22 -11.30 7.06 -10.65
CA LYS A 22 -10.94 8.46 -10.89
C LYS A 22 -9.41 8.56 -10.89
N LYS A 23 -8.86 8.58 -12.11
CA LYS A 23 -7.48 8.88 -12.47
C LYS A 23 -7.05 10.07 -11.62
N ARG A 24 -6.30 9.82 -10.55
CA ARG A 24 -5.78 10.92 -9.74
C ARG A 24 -4.50 11.37 -10.40
N TYR A 25 -4.41 12.66 -10.67
CA TYR A 25 -3.24 13.34 -11.26
C TYR A 25 -1.91 12.89 -10.64
N TRP A 26 -1.90 12.61 -9.33
CA TRP A 26 -0.76 12.06 -8.58
C TRP A 26 -0.20 10.71 -9.13
N LEU A 27 -1.03 9.83 -9.66
CA LEU A 27 -0.62 8.52 -10.20
C LEU A 27 -0.10 8.60 -11.64
N ASN A 28 -0.57 9.56 -12.43
CA ASN A 28 -0.34 9.59 -13.88
C ASN A 28 0.90 10.35 -14.34
N ASN A 29 1.48 11.21 -13.50
CA ASN A 29 2.72 11.87 -13.89
C ASN A 29 3.89 10.90 -13.81
N SER A 30 4.55 10.71 -14.95
CA SER A 30 5.66 9.79 -15.19
C SER A 30 7.03 10.34 -14.79
N GLN A 31 7.09 11.57 -14.25
CA GLN A 31 8.32 12.17 -13.76
C GLN A 31 8.45 12.04 -12.24
N ASP A 32 9.68 12.16 -11.75
CA ASP A 32 10.07 12.20 -10.32
C ASP A 32 9.45 13.43 -9.64
N ASP A 33 8.11 13.46 -9.56
CA ASP A 33 7.35 14.56 -9.01
C ASP A 33 7.58 14.61 -7.50
N ALA A 34 8.16 15.73 -7.09
CA ALA A 34 8.35 16.07 -5.70
C ALA A 34 7.31 17.12 -5.32
N TYR A 35 6.62 16.93 -4.20
CA TYR A 35 5.72 17.94 -3.66
C TYR A 35 5.90 18.05 -2.14
N ALA A 36 5.63 19.25 -1.63
CA ALA A 36 5.74 19.55 -0.21
C ALA A 36 4.36 19.47 0.47
N VAL A 37 4.33 18.86 1.65
CA VAL A 37 3.18 18.88 2.56
C VAL A 37 3.71 19.30 3.93
N GLY A 38 3.63 20.60 4.21
CA GLY A 38 4.28 21.19 5.39
C GLY A 38 5.79 20.91 5.40
N GLU A 39 6.28 20.27 6.46
CA GLU A 39 7.69 19.89 6.66
C GLU A 39 8.15 18.64 5.88
N PHE A 40 7.25 18.01 5.12
CA PHE A 40 7.53 16.77 4.41
C PHE A 40 7.67 17.01 2.91
N LEU A 41 8.83 16.66 2.35
CA LEU A 41 9.03 16.55 0.91
C LEU A 41 8.76 15.10 0.48
N ILE A 42 7.77 14.91 -0.38
CA ILE A 42 7.35 13.60 -0.85
C ILE A 42 7.77 13.48 -2.32
N ARG A 43 8.62 12.49 -2.61
CA ARG A 43 9.11 12.16 -3.95
C ARG A 43 8.54 10.83 -4.40
N LYS A 44 7.91 10.83 -5.56
CA LYS A 44 7.49 9.59 -6.23
C LYS A 44 8.65 9.08 -7.07
N LYS A 45 9.10 7.85 -6.83
CA LYS A 45 10.02 7.15 -7.74
C LYS A 45 9.26 6.01 -8.38
N THR A 46 9.01 6.15 -9.68
CA THR A 46 8.16 5.23 -10.42
C THR A 46 8.93 3.94 -10.75
N ALA A 47 9.05 3.05 -9.77
CA ALA A 47 9.23 1.63 -10.06
C ALA A 47 7.85 1.07 -10.41
N ASN A 48 7.37 1.35 -11.62
CA ASN A 48 6.00 1.06 -12.02
C ASN A 48 5.83 -0.44 -12.27
N ILE A 49 5.60 -1.20 -11.19
CA ILE A 49 5.05 -2.55 -11.33
C ILE A 49 3.54 -2.37 -11.37
N SER A 50 3.01 -2.24 -12.59
CA SER A 50 1.59 -2.27 -12.84
C SER A 50 1.20 -3.69 -13.23
N CYS A 51 0.35 -4.31 -12.42
CA CYS A 51 -0.36 -5.53 -12.80
C CYS A 51 -1.79 -5.15 -13.19
N LYS A 52 -2.55 -6.08 -13.77
CA LYS A 52 -3.94 -5.85 -14.17
C LYS A 52 -4.76 -5.26 -13.01
N TYR A 53 -4.67 -5.84 -11.82
CA TYR A 53 -5.52 -5.50 -10.67
C TYR A 53 -4.84 -4.66 -9.57
N TYR A 54 -3.58 -4.24 -9.73
CA TYR A 54 -2.95 -3.31 -8.79
C TYR A 54 -1.79 -2.50 -9.39
N THR A 55 -1.49 -1.38 -8.75
CA THR A 55 -0.29 -0.58 -9.02
C THR A 55 0.59 -0.49 -7.78
N GLN A 56 1.89 -0.71 -7.95
CA GLN A 56 2.90 -0.47 -6.92
C GLN A 56 3.72 0.78 -7.25
N LEU A 57 3.91 1.64 -6.24
CA LEU A 57 4.75 2.84 -6.31
C LEU A 57 5.77 2.82 -5.18
N GLN A 58 6.98 3.30 -5.44
CA GLN A 58 7.92 3.66 -4.37
C GLN A 58 7.83 5.16 -4.09
N ILE A 59 7.57 5.49 -2.84
CA ILE A 59 7.46 6.87 -2.36
C ILE A 59 8.61 7.10 -1.39
N THR A 60 9.33 8.21 -1.56
CA THR A 60 10.30 8.69 -0.58
C THR A 60 9.71 9.88 0.17
N ILE A 61 9.59 9.77 1.48
CA ILE A 61 9.17 10.87 2.35
C ILE A 61 10.40 11.38 3.07
N LYS A 62 10.75 12.65 2.88
CA LYS A 62 11.82 13.34 3.58
C LYS A 62 11.23 14.36 4.55
N ASN A 63 11.53 14.24 5.84
CA ASN A 63 11.31 15.31 6.79
C ASN A 63 12.46 16.31 6.64
N ILE A 64 12.16 17.53 6.17
CA ILE A 64 13.20 18.55 5.91
C ILE A 64 13.83 19.06 7.20
N MET A 65 13.06 19.11 8.28
CA MET A 65 13.50 19.60 9.59
C MET A 65 14.41 18.59 10.28
N GLU A 66 14.03 17.31 10.27
CA GLU A 66 14.80 16.24 10.92
C GLU A 66 15.92 15.67 10.04
N ARG A 67 16.02 16.10 8.78
CA ARG A 67 16.91 15.54 7.75
C ARG A 67 16.80 14.03 7.57
N GLN A 68 15.70 13.43 8.01
CA GLN A 68 15.42 12.00 7.86
C GLN A 68 14.64 11.75 6.58
N SER A 69 14.93 10.62 5.93
CA SER A 69 14.16 10.17 4.77
C SER A 69 13.78 8.71 4.89
N ARG A 70 12.64 8.34 4.32
CA ARG A 70 12.11 6.98 4.34
C ARG A 70 11.52 6.61 3.00
N LYS A 71 11.76 5.36 2.60
CA LYS A 71 11.13 4.75 1.44
C LYS A 71 9.93 3.94 1.90
N ILE A 72 8.82 4.11 1.20
CA ILE A 72 7.54 3.45 1.45
C ILE A 72 7.08 2.83 0.15
N THR A 73 6.64 1.58 0.21
CA THR A 73 5.93 0.93 -0.89
C THR A 73 4.45 1.26 -0.76
N HIS A 74 3.88 1.96 -1.74
CA HIS A 74 2.46 2.25 -1.83
C HIS A 74 1.82 1.29 -2.85
N LEU A 75 0.85 0.52 -2.40
CA LEU A 75 0.12 -0.46 -3.19
C LEU A 75 -1.33 -0.01 -3.33
N GLN A 76 -1.80 0.09 -4.56
CA GLN A 76 -3.19 0.44 -4.85
C GLN A 76 -3.86 -0.72 -5.55
N TYR A 77 -4.88 -1.29 -4.91
CA TYR A 77 -5.71 -2.32 -5.51
C TYR A 77 -6.81 -1.67 -6.36
N HIS A 78 -7.06 -2.24 -7.54
CA HIS A 78 -8.02 -1.72 -8.52
C HIS A 78 -9.34 -2.47 -8.40
N LEU A 79 -10.28 -1.93 -7.61
CA LEU A 79 -11.56 -2.60 -7.35
C LEU A 79 -12.48 -2.75 -8.57
N HIS A 80 -12.32 -1.96 -9.63
CA HIS A 80 -13.13 -2.13 -10.85
C HIS A 80 -12.95 -3.51 -11.52
N TYR A 81 -11.84 -4.22 -11.23
CA TYR A 81 -11.65 -5.60 -11.68
C TYR A 81 -12.38 -6.64 -10.82
N LEU A 82 -12.90 -6.27 -9.64
CA LEU A 82 -13.76 -7.15 -8.83
C LEU A 82 -15.18 -7.20 -9.40
N ASP A 83 -15.67 -6.09 -9.95
CA ASP A 83 -17.05 -6.00 -10.46
C ASP A 83 -17.23 -6.69 -11.82
N GLU A 84 -16.15 -6.90 -12.59
CA GLU A 84 -16.25 -7.44 -13.95
C GLU A 84 -16.33 -8.97 -14.06
N LEU A 85 -15.87 -9.80 -13.11
CA LEU A 85 -15.87 -11.27 -13.30
C LEU A 85 -16.02 -12.09 -12.00
N LEU A 86 -17.25 -12.57 -11.79
CA LEU A 86 -17.64 -13.67 -10.90
C LEU A 86 -16.73 -14.89 -11.11
N SER A 87 -15.85 -15.17 -10.13
CA SER A 87 -15.01 -16.37 -9.86
C SER A 87 -13.53 -16.08 -9.65
N SER A 88 -12.96 -15.02 -10.25
CA SER A 88 -11.52 -14.73 -10.17
C SER A 88 -11.11 -13.62 -9.19
N GLY A 89 -12.07 -12.80 -8.73
CA GLY A 89 -11.81 -11.64 -7.87
C GLY A 89 -11.22 -11.97 -6.49
N SER A 90 -11.67 -13.06 -5.86
CA SER A 90 -11.14 -13.52 -4.57
C SER A 90 -9.69 -13.99 -4.67
N ALA A 91 -9.34 -14.75 -5.73
CA ALA A 91 -7.97 -15.18 -5.98
C ALA A 91 -7.02 -13.99 -6.20
N GLN A 92 -7.46 -12.98 -6.98
CA GLN A 92 -6.68 -11.76 -7.19
C GLN A 92 -6.46 -10.98 -5.89
N LEU A 93 -7.49 -10.88 -5.05
CA LEU A 93 -7.37 -10.23 -3.75
C LEU A 93 -6.43 -10.99 -2.81
N ILE A 94 -6.50 -12.33 -2.80
CA ILE A 94 -5.58 -13.18 -2.03
C ILE A 94 -4.14 -12.98 -2.50
N SER A 95 -3.87 -13.10 -3.80
CA SER A 95 -2.51 -12.87 -4.34
C SER A 95 -1.99 -11.46 -4.07
N PHE A 96 -2.88 -10.45 -4.10
CA PHE A 96 -2.52 -9.10 -3.71
C PHE A 96 -2.12 -9.02 -2.22
N LEU A 97 -2.87 -9.62 -1.31
CA LEU A 97 -2.56 -9.65 0.12
C LEU A 97 -1.25 -10.40 0.41
N GLU A 98 -0.97 -11.51 -0.27
CA GLU A 98 0.31 -12.21 -0.18
C GLU A 98 1.48 -11.30 -0.60
N MET A 99 1.30 -10.53 -1.67
CA MET A 99 2.28 -9.56 -2.15
C MET A 99 2.47 -8.38 -1.17
N VAL A 100 1.40 -7.88 -0.55
CA VAL A 100 1.46 -6.87 0.53
C VAL A 100 2.31 -7.40 1.69
N ASN A 101 2.03 -8.62 2.15
CA ASN A 101 2.76 -9.28 3.24
C ASN A 101 4.21 -9.58 2.86
N LYS A 102 4.48 -9.96 1.61
CA LYS A 102 5.85 -10.11 1.09
C LYS A 102 6.59 -8.78 1.12
N ASN A 103 5.98 -7.67 0.70
CA ASN A 103 6.60 -6.34 0.78
C ASN A 103 6.84 -5.89 2.23
N ARG A 104 5.95 -6.28 3.14
CA ARG A 104 6.12 -6.05 4.58
C ARG A 104 7.32 -6.84 5.13
N GLY A 105 7.50 -8.09 4.73
CA GLY A 105 8.54 -9.00 5.25
C GLY A 105 9.90 -8.97 4.53
N ALA A 106 9.94 -8.65 3.24
CA ALA A 106 11.15 -8.70 2.41
C ALA A 106 12.26 -7.73 2.84
N ILE A 107 11.94 -6.74 3.67
CA ILE A 107 12.88 -5.68 4.09
C ILE A 107 13.42 -5.95 5.51
N SER A 108 13.11 -7.09 6.15
CA SER A 108 13.65 -7.41 7.48
C SER A 108 13.42 -8.88 7.89
N LYS A 109 14.50 -9.66 7.98
CA LYS A 109 14.53 -10.93 8.73
C LYS A 109 14.85 -10.74 10.22
N LYS A 110 15.10 -9.51 10.69
CA LYS A 110 15.71 -9.23 12.02
C LYS A 110 14.95 -8.24 12.92
N SER A 111 13.92 -7.57 12.42
CA SER A 111 13.06 -6.64 13.17
C SER A 111 11.60 -7.01 12.94
N ALA A 112 10.78 -6.92 13.99
CA ALA A 112 9.33 -7.01 13.88
C ALA A 112 8.86 -6.15 12.70
N SER A 113 8.14 -6.78 11.77
CA SER A 113 7.64 -6.11 10.59
C SER A 113 6.61 -5.08 11.03
N GLY A 114 6.89 -3.80 10.78
CA GLY A 114 6.00 -2.72 11.21
C GLY A 114 4.60 -2.82 10.62
N PRO A 115 3.70 -1.94 11.07
CA PRO A 115 2.31 -1.98 10.64
C PRO A 115 2.21 -1.74 9.12
N ILE A 116 1.20 -2.36 8.51
CA ILE A 116 0.72 -1.98 7.18
C ILE A 116 -0.35 -0.93 7.40
N VAL A 117 -0.19 0.25 6.78
CA VAL A 117 -1.21 1.28 6.83
C VAL A 117 -2.21 1.03 5.70
N ILE A 118 -3.44 0.69 6.05
CA ILE A 118 -4.52 0.48 5.09
C ILE A 118 -5.43 1.69 5.12
N HIS A 119 -5.78 2.22 3.95
CA HIS A 119 -6.80 3.24 3.83
C HIS A 119 -7.74 2.96 2.66
N SER A 120 -9.00 3.32 2.84
CA SER A 120 -10.02 3.30 1.80
C SER A 120 -10.71 4.65 1.74
N ILE A 121 -10.99 5.14 0.54
CA ILE A 121 -11.69 6.41 0.35
C ILE A 121 -13.18 6.14 0.23
N GLY A 122 -13.97 6.71 1.15
CA GLY A 122 -15.43 6.67 1.11
C GLY A 122 -16.08 5.40 1.65
N CYS A 123 -15.32 4.42 2.15
CA CYS A 123 -15.87 3.20 2.75
C CYS A 123 -14.85 2.55 3.69
N PHE A 124 -14.86 2.96 4.97
CA PHE A 124 -13.97 2.40 5.99
C PHE A 124 -14.20 0.89 6.20
N GLU A 125 -15.44 0.42 6.00
CA GLU A 125 -15.85 -0.98 6.10
C GLU A 125 -15.01 -1.87 5.18
N ARG A 126 -14.61 -1.40 3.99
CA ARG A 126 -13.73 -2.16 3.09
C ARG A 126 -12.34 -2.35 3.68
N ALA A 127 -11.78 -1.32 4.30
CA ALA A 127 -10.48 -1.45 4.97
C ALA A 127 -10.57 -2.47 6.11
N VAL A 128 -11.66 -2.45 6.90
CA VAL A 128 -11.90 -3.42 7.97
C VAL A 128 -12.05 -4.85 7.43
N SER A 129 -12.89 -5.06 6.42
CA SER A 129 -13.12 -6.38 5.81
C SER A 129 -11.83 -7.01 5.29
N ILE A 130 -10.92 -6.19 4.78
CA ILE A 130 -9.64 -6.66 4.24
C ILE A 130 -8.67 -7.03 5.36
N CYS A 131 -8.62 -6.25 6.44
CA CYS A 131 -7.89 -6.64 7.64
C CYS A 131 -8.40 -7.97 8.20
N VAL A 132 -9.73 -8.14 8.29
CA VAL A 132 -10.35 -9.39 8.76
C VAL A 132 -9.98 -10.55 7.84
N LEU A 133 -10.06 -10.36 6.51
CA LEU A 133 -9.68 -11.39 5.53
C LEU A 133 -8.21 -11.80 5.67
N ASP A 134 -7.29 -10.85 5.82
CA ASP A 134 -5.85 -11.13 6.02
C ASP A 134 -5.60 -11.96 7.29
N ILE A 135 -6.27 -11.62 8.40
CA ILE A 135 -6.22 -12.39 9.66
C ILE A 135 -6.77 -13.81 9.45
N CYS A 136 -7.93 -13.94 8.82
CA CYS A 136 -8.55 -15.24 8.56
C CYS A 136 -7.69 -16.14 7.66
N LEU A 137 -7.00 -15.57 6.67
CA LEU A 137 -6.08 -16.31 5.79
C LEU A 137 -4.79 -16.69 6.50
N ALA A 138 -4.25 -15.82 7.36
CA ALA A 138 -3.07 -16.12 8.17
C ALA A 138 -3.32 -17.28 9.16
N GLY A 139 -4.54 -17.37 9.71
CA GLY A 139 -4.95 -18.44 10.61
C GLY A 139 -5.06 -19.83 9.95
N ARG A 140 -5.10 -19.93 8.62
CA ARG A 140 -5.18 -21.21 7.89
C ARG A 140 -3.83 -21.91 7.71
N LYS A 141 -2.72 -21.33 8.16
CA LYS A 141 -1.37 -21.94 8.04
C LYS A 141 -1.05 -23.05 9.07
N ILE A 142 -2.03 -23.52 9.84
CA ILE A 142 -1.85 -24.62 10.82
C ILE A 142 -2.85 -25.73 10.50
N ALA A 143 -2.61 -26.46 9.40
CA ALA A 143 -3.14 -27.79 9.12
C ALA A 143 -2.52 -28.26 7.79
N GLY A 144 -1.31 -28.79 7.85
CA GLY A 144 -0.57 -29.34 6.72
C GLY A 144 0.69 -30.01 7.20
#